data_AF-A0A8S8YNC4-F1
#
_entry.id   AF-A0A8S8YNC4-F1
#
_cell.length_a   1.000
_cell.length_b   1.000
_cell.length_c   1.000
_cell.angle_alpha   90.00
_cell.angle_beta   90.00
_cell.angle_gamma   90.00
#
_symmetry.space_group_name_H-M   'P 1'
#
loop_
_entity.id
_entity.type
_entity.pdbx_description
1 polymer ?
#
loop_
_entity_poly.entity_id
_entity_poly.type
_entity_poly.pdbx_seq_one_letter_code
_entity_poly.pdbx_strand_id
1 'polypeptide(L)'
;MISVIDDGVEHSHPDLTTNYLSQHSYDWCGDDPDPDPNSWDGHGTAVAGVAAGTGNNSIGVTGAAFGANIAGHRLIACGFTDSTAADALSYDNGDIDIYSNSWGPTDDGSSLEGPGPITIAAIEDSIYNGRSGLGNIYTGPLGMGSKQMTILTMTAMQA
;
A
#
# COMPACT_ATOMS: atom_id res chain seq x y z
N MET A 1 0.49 -4.16 -10.71
CA MET A 1 -0.21 -4.53 -9.47
C MET A 1 -0.11 -3.41 -8.45
N ILE A 2 -1.20 -3.15 -7.73
CA ILE A 2 -1.28 -2.14 -6.69
C ILE A 2 -1.32 -2.86 -5.33
N SER A 3 -0.35 -2.59 -4.48
CA SER A 3 -0.30 -3.04 -3.09
C SER A 3 -0.99 -1.99 -2.21
N VAL A 4 -1.97 -2.40 -1.42
CA VAL A 4 -2.65 -1.56 -0.43
C VAL A 4 -2.17 -1.97 0.95
N ILE A 5 -1.30 -1.15 1.56
CA ILE A 5 -0.74 -1.36 2.90
C ILE A 5 -1.53 -0.51 3.88
N ASP A 6 -2.38 -1.14 4.68
CA ASP A 6 -3.33 -0.44 5.53
C ASP A 6 -3.81 -1.32 6.72
N ASP A 7 -5.04 -1.12 7.21
CA ASP A 7 -5.65 -1.86 8.31
C ASP A 7 -6.22 -3.25 7.92
N GLY A 8 -6.13 -3.59 6.63
CA GLY A 8 -6.56 -4.84 6.03
C GLY A 8 -7.33 -4.62 4.74
N VAL A 9 -7.53 -5.68 3.95
CA VAL A 9 -8.35 -5.64 2.73
C VAL A 9 -9.27 -6.84 2.74
N GLU A 10 -10.58 -6.59 2.71
CA GLU A 10 -11.61 -7.63 2.61
C GLU A 10 -11.53 -8.26 1.21
N HIS A 11 -10.68 -9.26 1.06
CA HIS A 11 -10.37 -9.85 -0.24
C HIS A 11 -11.55 -10.64 -0.82
N SER A 12 -12.45 -11.06 0.05
CA SER A 12 -13.71 -11.70 -0.31
C SER A 12 -14.82 -10.71 -0.75
N HIS A 13 -14.58 -9.39 -0.67
CA HIS A 13 -15.56 -8.40 -1.11
C HIS A 13 -15.88 -8.62 -2.60
N PRO A 14 -17.17 -8.67 -2.99
CA PRO A 14 -17.56 -9.03 -4.36
C PRO A 14 -17.07 -8.04 -5.43
N ASP A 15 -16.73 -6.83 -5.02
CA ASP A 15 -16.16 -5.80 -5.89
C ASP A 15 -14.62 -5.86 -6.00
N LEU A 16 -13.94 -6.66 -5.17
CA LEU A 16 -12.47 -6.76 -5.11
C LEU A 16 -11.95 -8.14 -5.51
N THR A 17 -12.70 -9.21 -5.20
CA THR A 17 -12.26 -10.60 -5.34
C THR A 17 -11.75 -10.98 -6.73
N THR A 18 -12.24 -10.34 -7.80
CA THR A 18 -11.79 -10.59 -9.18
C THR A 18 -10.36 -10.08 -9.43
N ASN A 19 -9.98 -8.99 -8.77
CA ASN A 19 -8.70 -8.31 -8.96
C ASN A 19 -7.68 -8.68 -7.86
N TYR A 20 -8.11 -9.31 -6.77
CA TYR A 20 -7.25 -9.66 -5.64
C TYR A 20 -6.30 -10.83 -5.95
N LEU A 21 -5.03 -10.71 -5.55
CA LEU A 21 -4.03 -11.77 -5.62
C LEU A 21 -3.47 -12.11 -4.23
N SER A 22 -3.91 -13.24 -3.67
CA SER A 22 -3.48 -13.70 -2.34
C SER A 22 -1.98 -13.98 -2.24
N GLN A 23 -1.36 -14.42 -3.34
CA GLN A 23 0.07 -14.77 -3.37
C GLN A 23 1.00 -13.58 -3.12
N HIS A 24 0.49 -12.35 -3.24
CA HIS A 24 1.24 -11.10 -3.03
C HIS A 24 0.73 -10.31 -1.81
N SER A 25 -0.06 -10.94 -0.94
CA SER A 25 -0.75 -10.30 0.19
C SER A 25 -0.26 -10.86 1.52
N TYR A 26 -0.32 -10.08 2.60
CA TYR A 26 0.23 -10.49 3.90
C TYR A 26 -0.34 -9.70 5.09
N ASP A 27 -0.52 -10.35 6.23
CA ASP A 27 -0.90 -9.77 7.52
C ASP A 27 0.28 -9.78 8.51
N TRP A 28 0.84 -8.60 8.81
CA TRP A 28 1.90 -8.44 9.82
C TRP A 28 1.37 -8.38 11.25
N CYS A 29 0.08 -8.12 11.45
CA CYS A 29 -0.57 -8.18 12.75
C CYS A 29 -0.85 -9.62 13.18
N GLY A 30 -1.17 -10.49 12.22
CA GLY A 30 -1.41 -11.93 12.39
C GLY A 30 -0.18 -12.82 12.17
N ASP A 31 0.84 -12.32 11.44
CA ASP A 31 1.99 -13.09 10.95
C ASP A 31 1.59 -14.24 10.01
N ASP A 32 0.66 -13.96 9.09
CA ASP A 32 0.05 -14.94 8.19
C ASP A 32 -0.37 -14.31 6.84
N PRO A 33 -0.76 -15.11 5.82
CA PRO A 33 -1.04 -14.59 4.48
C PRO A 33 -2.47 -14.04 4.29
N ASP A 34 -3.29 -13.92 5.34
CA ASP A 34 -4.68 -13.48 5.26
C ASP A 34 -4.87 -12.04 5.78
N PRO A 35 -4.94 -11.03 4.90
CA PRO A 35 -5.06 -9.62 5.30
C PRO A 35 -6.50 -9.21 5.64
N ASP A 36 -7.42 -10.16 5.88
CA ASP A 36 -8.82 -9.85 6.12
C ASP A 36 -8.98 -8.92 7.35
N PRO A 37 -9.75 -7.81 7.22
CA PRO A 37 -9.88 -6.82 8.27
C PRO A 37 -10.88 -7.25 9.35
N ASN A 38 -10.73 -6.67 10.56
CA ASN A 38 -11.82 -6.70 11.54
C ASN A 38 -12.94 -5.72 11.14
N SER A 39 -14.09 -5.80 11.82
CA SER A 39 -15.26 -4.96 11.52
C SER A 39 -15.06 -3.44 11.64
N TRP A 40 -13.95 -2.99 12.25
CA TRP A 40 -13.60 -1.57 12.41
C TRP A 40 -12.44 -1.13 11.52
N ASP A 41 -11.82 -2.09 10.81
CA ASP A 41 -10.62 -1.90 9.99
C ASP A 41 -11.02 -1.78 8.50
N GLY A 42 -11.93 -0.84 8.19
CA GLY A 42 -12.54 -0.72 6.86
C GLY A 42 -11.76 0.14 5.86
N HIS A 43 -10.66 0.76 6.28
CA HIS A 43 -10.00 1.80 5.50
C HIS A 43 -9.28 1.22 4.27
N GLY A 44 -8.50 0.15 4.42
CA GLY A 44 -7.79 -0.50 3.33
C GLY A 44 -8.73 -1.08 2.26
N THR A 45 -9.85 -1.68 2.66
CA THR A 45 -10.89 -2.13 1.72
C THR A 45 -11.46 -0.96 0.89
N ALA A 46 -11.71 0.18 1.53
CA ALA A 46 -12.21 1.37 0.82
C ALA A 46 -11.15 1.93 -0.16
N VAL A 47 -9.88 1.98 0.26
CA VAL A 47 -8.74 2.41 -0.58
C VAL A 47 -8.57 1.46 -1.78
N ALA A 48 -8.64 0.15 -1.55
CA ALA A 48 -8.59 -0.87 -2.60
C ALA A 48 -9.72 -0.69 -3.62
N GLY A 49 -10.94 -0.39 -3.16
CA GLY A 49 -12.08 -0.09 -4.04
C GLY A 49 -11.85 1.13 -4.93
N VAL A 50 -11.32 2.22 -4.37
CA VAL A 50 -10.97 3.42 -5.15
C VAL A 50 -9.86 3.13 -6.17
N ALA A 51 -8.86 2.34 -5.80
CA ALA A 51 -7.74 2.00 -6.67
C ALA A 51 -8.17 1.10 -7.83
N ALA A 52 -8.77 -0.06 -7.54
CA ALA A 52 -9.11 -1.06 -8.55
C ALA A 52 -10.33 -1.93 -8.18
N GLY A 53 -11.38 -1.33 -7.62
CA GLY A 53 -12.71 -1.95 -7.60
C GLY A 53 -13.16 -2.37 -9.00
N THR A 54 -13.78 -3.55 -9.10
CA THR A 54 -14.08 -4.22 -10.36
C THR A 54 -15.10 -3.45 -11.17
N GLY A 55 -14.70 -2.95 -12.33
CA GLY A 55 -15.56 -2.12 -13.17
C GLY A 55 -16.64 -2.94 -13.88
N ASN A 56 -17.78 -2.31 -14.16
CA ASN A 56 -18.88 -2.87 -14.96
C ASN A 56 -19.51 -4.17 -14.42
N ASN A 57 -19.38 -4.47 -13.13
CA ASN A 57 -19.99 -5.65 -12.47
C ASN A 57 -21.35 -5.34 -11.80
N SER A 58 -21.78 -4.07 -11.78
CA SER A 58 -22.99 -3.57 -11.09
C SER A 58 -22.98 -3.71 -9.55
N ILE A 59 -21.79 -3.77 -8.94
CA ILE A 59 -21.57 -3.87 -7.50
C ILE A 59 -20.64 -2.71 -7.09
N GLY A 60 -20.85 -2.13 -5.91
CA GLY A 60 -19.92 -1.15 -5.34
C GLY A 60 -19.59 0.04 -6.24
N VAL A 61 -18.30 0.23 -6.54
CA VAL A 61 -17.74 1.36 -7.29
C VAL A 61 -16.96 0.88 -8.51
N THR A 62 -16.41 1.80 -9.31
CA THR A 62 -15.42 1.45 -10.35
C THR A 62 -14.10 2.09 -9.97
N GLY A 63 -13.08 1.27 -9.75
CA GLY A 63 -11.76 1.76 -9.39
C GLY A 63 -11.13 2.56 -10.54
N ALA A 64 -10.19 3.45 -10.19
CA ALA A 64 -9.45 4.25 -11.16
C ALA A 64 -8.73 3.37 -12.20
N ALA A 65 -8.23 2.21 -11.75
CA ALA A 65 -7.62 1.18 -12.57
C ALA A 65 -8.41 -0.14 -12.41
N PHE A 66 -9.70 -0.15 -12.74
CA PHE A 66 -10.62 -1.26 -12.47
C PHE A 66 -10.26 -2.67 -13.02
N GLY A 67 -9.22 -2.78 -13.84
CA GLY A 67 -8.67 -4.07 -14.32
C GLY A 67 -7.24 -4.36 -13.83
N ALA A 68 -6.74 -3.58 -12.86
CA ALA A 68 -5.45 -3.82 -12.23
C ALA A 68 -5.60 -4.83 -11.09
N ASN A 69 -4.60 -5.69 -10.92
CA ASN A 69 -4.52 -6.59 -9.77
C ASN A 69 -4.23 -5.80 -8.48
N ILE A 70 -4.81 -6.25 -7.36
CA ILE A 70 -4.59 -5.73 -6.01
C ILE A 70 -3.92 -6.78 -5.13
N ALA A 71 -2.93 -6.35 -4.35
CA ALA A 71 -2.43 -7.04 -3.17
C ALA A 71 -2.91 -6.31 -1.91
N GLY A 72 -3.35 -7.07 -0.90
CA GLY A 72 -3.85 -6.54 0.37
C GLY A 72 -2.88 -6.79 1.50
N HIS A 73 -2.65 -5.79 2.33
CA HIS A 73 -1.69 -5.87 3.42
C HIS A 73 -2.24 -5.25 4.69
N ARG A 74 -2.11 -6.00 5.80
CA ARG A 74 -2.55 -5.57 7.11
C ARG A 74 -1.35 -5.25 7.99
N LEU A 75 -1.17 -3.97 8.29
CA LEU A 75 -0.02 -3.44 9.01
C LEU A 75 -0.44 -2.49 10.14
N ILE A 76 -1.33 -1.54 9.86
CA ILE A 76 -1.63 -0.43 10.80
C ILE A 76 -2.77 -0.74 11.77
N ALA A 77 -3.43 -1.90 11.64
CA ALA A 77 -4.42 -2.38 12.62
C ALA A 77 -3.79 -2.78 13.97
N CYS A 78 -2.45 -2.85 14.02
CA CYS A 78 -1.65 -3.14 15.20
C CYS A 78 -0.43 -2.21 15.27
N GLY A 79 0.32 -2.29 16.37
CA GLY A 79 1.60 -1.60 16.47
C GLY A 79 2.70 -2.34 15.70
N PHE A 80 3.52 -1.60 14.97
CA PHE A 80 4.62 -2.14 14.17
C PHE A 80 5.95 -1.43 14.48
N THR A 81 7.06 -2.03 14.05
CA THR A 81 8.41 -1.48 14.18
C THR A 81 8.92 -0.94 12.85
N ASP A 82 10.03 -0.19 12.86
CA ASP A 82 10.68 0.27 11.62
C ASP A 82 11.03 -0.88 10.67
N SER A 83 11.49 -2.04 11.18
CA SER A 83 11.77 -3.19 10.31
C SER A 83 10.48 -3.78 9.71
N THR A 84 9.39 -3.82 10.47
CA THR A 84 8.09 -4.29 9.96
C THR A 84 7.55 -3.35 8.87
N ALA A 85 7.71 -2.04 9.04
CA ALA A 85 7.36 -1.07 8.00
C ALA A 85 8.22 -1.23 6.74
N ALA A 86 9.52 -1.47 6.90
CA ALA A 86 10.45 -1.74 5.80
C ALA A 86 10.07 -3.01 5.03
N ASP A 87 9.75 -4.10 5.74
CA ASP A 87 9.32 -5.37 5.16
C ASP A 87 8.01 -5.17 4.36
N ALA A 88 7.03 -4.47 4.92
CA ALA A 88 5.77 -4.19 4.24
C ALA A 88 5.95 -3.32 2.99
N LEU A 89 6.72 -2.23 3.09
CA LEU A 89 6.94 -1.28 2.00
C LEU A 89 7.92 -1.79 0.93
N SER A 90 8.50 -2.98 1.09
CA SER A 90 9.34 -3.64 0.08
C SER A 90 8.88 -5.06 -0.26
N TYR A 91 7.75 -5.50 0.28
CA TYR A 91 7.20 -6.83 0.07
C TYR A 91 6.97 -7.09 -1.43
N ASP A 92 7.51 -8.17 -1.97
CA ASP A 92 7.43 -8.54 -3.39
C ASP A 92 7.78 -7.39 -4.36
N ASN A 93 8.81 -6.60 -4.06
CA ASN A 93 9.20 -5.43 -4.86
C ASN A 93 9.56 -5.74 -6.33
N GLY A 94 9.79 -7.01 -6.68
CA GLY A 94 9.95 -7.47 -8.06
C GLY A 94 8.64 -7.52 -8.86
N ASP A 95 7.52 -7.79 -8.20
CA ASP A 95 6.21 -8.05 -8.81
C ASP A 95 5.18 -6.93 -8.54
N ILE A 96 5.27 -6.25 -7.39
CA ILE A 96 4.40 -5.11 -7.04
C ILE A 96 4.86 -3.87 -7.81
N ASP A 97 3.94 -3.18 -8.49
CA ASP A 97 4.30 -1.96 -9.23
C ASP A 97 4.21 -0.70 -8.35
N ILE A 98 3.13 -0.62 -7.57
CA ILE A 98 2.74 0.56 -6.81
C ILE A 98 2.43 0.14 -5.37
N TYR A 99 3.06 0.78 -4.40
CA TYR A 99 2.68 0.72 -3.00
C TYR A 99 1.82 1.92 -2.64
N SER A 100 0.62 1.65 -2.15
CA SER A 100 -0.36 2.63 -1.71
C SER A 100 -0.57 2.50 -0.21
N ASN A 101 -0.21 3.55 0.53
CA ASN A 101 -0.40 3.64 1.97
C ASN A 101 -1.09 4.96 2.30
N SER A 102 -2.09 4.99 3.18
CA SER A 102 -2.80 6.22 3.58
C SER A 102 -2.63 6.53 5.07
N TRP A 103 -1.42 6.28 5.58
CA TRP A 103 -1.03 6.47 6.98
C TRP A 103 0.35 7.13 7.10
N GLY A 104 0.64 7.62 8.31
CA GLY A 104 1.87 8.31 8.66
C GLY A 104 1.88 8.72 10.14
N PRO A 105 2.77 9.63 10.54
CA PRO A 105 2.75 10.24 11.87
C PRO A 105 1.41 10.92 12.18
N THR A 106 1.21 11.27 13.44
CA THR A 106 -0.03 11.96 13.86
C THR A 106 -0.15 13.34 13.19
N ASP A 107 -1.29 13.60 12.57
CA ASP A 107 -1.61 14.88 11.90
C ASP A 107 -2.06 15.99 12.88
N ASP A 108 -1.32 16.20 13.97
CA ASP A 108 -1.64 17.22 14.99
C ASP A 108 -0.99 18.59 14.75
N GLY A 109 -0.17 18.71 13.70
CA GLY A 109 0.59 19.93 13.38
C GLY A 109 1.77 20.22 14.31
N SER A 110 2.12 19.28 15.18
CA SER A 110 3.23 19.35 16.14
C SER A 110 4.19 18.15 16.07
N SER A 111 3.74 17.04 15.50
CA SER A 111 4.53 15.84 15.23
C SER A 111 5.41 16.03 13.99
N LEU A 112 6.72 15.79 14.15
CA LEU A 112 7.70 15.77 13.06
C LEU A 112 8.48 14.45 13.15
N GLU A 113 7.94 13.43 12.51
CA GLU A 113 8.53 12.10 12.39
C GLU A 113 8.56 11.65 10.92
N GLY A 114 9.59 10.92 10.52
CA GLY A 114 9.68 10.30 9.21
C GLY A 114 9.89 8.79 9.34
N PRO A 115 9.96 8.05 8.23
CA PRO A 115 10.32 6.65 8.27
C PRO A 115 11.67 6.45 8.96
N GLY A 116 11.82 5.34 9.69
CA GLY A 116 13.10 5.00 10.29
C GLY A 116 14.13 4.57 9.24
N PRO A 117 15.41 4.43 9.63
CA PRO A 117 16.49 4.17 8.69
C PRO A 117 16.36 2.86 7.92
N ILE A 118 15.71 1.84 8.49
CA ILE A 118 15.50 0.55 7.80
C ILE A 118 14.44 0.73 6.72
N THR A 119 13.33 1.41 7.04
CA THR A 119 12.29 1.72 6.04
C THR A 119 12.85 2.59 4.90
N ILE A 120 13.66 3.60 5.23
CA ILE A 120 14.32 4.43 4.20
C ILE A 120 15.18 3.57 3.27
N ALA A 121 16.03 2.70 3.82
CA ALA A 121 16.91 1.84 3.02
C ALA A 121 16.11 0.87 2.13
N ALA A 122 15.00 0.31 2.63
CA ALA A 122 14.14 -0.58 1.85
C ALA A 122 13.42 0.13 0.70
N ILE A 123 12.94 1.36 0.93
CA ILE A 123 12.35 2.20 -0.12
C ILE A 123 13.42 2.58 -1.15
N GLU A 124 14.62 2.98 -0.73
CA GLU A 124 15.72 3.29 -1.64
C GLU A 124 16.06 2.08 -2.52
N ASP A 125 16.23 0.89 -1.93
CA ASP A 125 16.49 -0.34 -2.69
C ASP A 125 15.36 -0.63 -3.70
N SER A 126 14.10 -0.52 -3.27
CA SER A 126 12.93 -0.74 -4.13
C SER A 126 12.83 0.29 -5.28
N ILE A 127 13.24 1.53 -5.06
CA ILE A 127 13.34 2.56 -6.11
C ILE A 127 14.44 2.22 -7.13
N TYR A 128 15.57 1.64 -6.70
CA TYR A 128 16.68 1.32 -7.61
C TYR A 128 16.53 -0.03 -8.32
N ASN A 129 16.07 -1.04 -7.60
CA ASN A 129 16.14 -2.45 -8.01
C ASN A 129 14.77 -3.09 -8.25
N GLY A 130 13.72 -2.52 -7.67
CA GLY A 130 12.36 -3.01 -7.82
C GLY A 130 11.86 -3.00 -9.27
N ARG A 131 10.88 -3.86 -9.55
CA ARG A 131 10.27 -4.03 -10.89
C ARG A 131 11.32 -4.25 -11.97
N SER A 132 12.26 -5.15 -11.73
CA SER A 132 13.40 -5.43 -12.63
C SER A 132 14.24 -4.17 -12.95
N GLY A 133 14.44 -3.30 -11.96
CA GLY A 133 15.21 -2.05 -12.08
C GLY A 133 14.44 -0.86 -12.67
N LEU A 134 13.12 -0.95 -12.82
CA LEU A 134 12.28 0.20 -13.19
C LEU A 134 11.93 1.11 -12.00
N GLY A 135 12.08 0.59 -10.78
CA GLY A 135 11.76 1.27 -9.53
C GLY A 135 10.28 1.18 -9.18
N ASN A 136 9.98 0.76 -7.94
CA ASN A 136 8.61 0.79 -7.41
C ASN A 136 8.12 2.23 -7.24
N ILE A 137 6.81 2.40 -7.35
CA ILE A 137 6.13 3.69 -7.16
C ILE A 137 5.48 3.69 -5.78
N TYR A 138 5.67 4.76 -5.02
CA TYR A 138 5.02 4.94 -3.73
C TYR A 138 4.01 6.08 -3.80
N THR A 139 2.78 5.81 -3.36
CA THR A 139 1.70 6.80 -3.26
C THR A 139 1.18 6.81 -1.83
N GLY A 140 1.09 8.00 -1.23
CA GLY A 140 0.50 8.11 0.09
C GLY A 140 0.00 9.50 0.44
N PRO A 141 -0.42 9.72 1.70
CA PRO A 141 -1.09 10.94 2.09
C PRO A 141 -0.13 12.11 2.04
N LEU A 142 -0.74 13.27 1.86
CA LEU A 142 -0.08 14.48 1.43
C LEU A 142 0.04 15.40 2.61
N GLY A 143 0.96 15.06 3.49
CA GLY A 143 1.14 15.86 4.66
C GLY A 143 1.90 15.15 5.75
N MET A 144 3.18 15.44 5.78
CA MET A 144 3.59 16.39 6.80
C MET A 144 3.18 17.80 6.33
N GLY A 145 2.01 18.31 6.73
CA GLY A 145 1.70 19.74 6.76
C GLY A 145 1.24 20.55 5.53
N SER A 146 1.04 20.03 4.30
CA SER A 146 0.50 20.89 3.21
C SER A 146 -0.27 20.19 2.08
N LYS A 147 -1.41 20.80 1.70
CA LYS A 147 -2.43 20.37 0.73
C LYS A 147 -1.94 20.23 -0.73
N GLN A 148 -1.31 19.12 -1.13
CA GLN A 148 -1.07 18.81 -2.55
C GLN A 148 -0.59 17.39 -2.82
N MET A 149 -1.07 16.75 -3.92
CA MET A 149 -0.72 15.38 -4.31
C MET A 149 0.69 15.24 -4.84
N THR A 150 1.55 14.54 -4.10
CA THR A 150 2.92 14.18 -4.45
C THR A 150 2.92 12.69 -4.82
N ILE A 151 3.01 12.41 -6.11
CA ILE A 151 3.49 11.13 -6.61
C ILE A 151 5.02 11.19 -6.47
N LEU A 152 5.63 10.41 -5.58
CA LEU A 152 7.08 10.25 -5.59
C LEU A 152 7.46 9.42 -6.82
N THR A 153 7.58 10.09 -7.96
CA THR A 153 8.27 9.58 -9.15
C THR A 153 9.66 10.17 -9.14
N MET A 154 10.59 9.58 -8.38
CA MET A 154 12.00 9.89 -8.55
C MET A 154 12.47 9.15 -9.80
N THR A 155 12.37 9.80 -10.96
CA THR A 155 13.04 9.30 -12.16
C THR A 155 14.53 9.27 -11.84
N ALA A 156 15.13 8.08 -11.80
CA ALA A 156 16.57 7.93 -11.67
C ALA A 156 17.23 8.67 -12.84
N MET A 157 17.76 9.87 -12.60
CA MET A 157 18.75 10.45 -13.49
C MET A 157 20.01 9.61 -13.32
N GLN A 158 20.22 8.70 -14.26
CA GLN A 158 21.51 8.03 -14.45
C GLN A 158 22.58 9.12 -14.57
N ALA A 159 23.59 9.06 -13.70
CA ALA A 159 24.80 9.85 -13.81
C ALA A 159 25.70 9.32 -14.93
#